data_AF-A0A7C0YGM4-F1
#
_entry.id   AF-A0A7C0YGM4-F1
#
_cell.length_a   1.000
_cell.length_b   1.000
_cell.length_c   1.000
_cell.angle_alpha   90.00
_cell.angle_beta   90.00
_cell.angle_gamma   90.00
#
_symmetry.space_group_name_H-M   'P 1'
#
loop_
_entity.id
_entity.type
_entity.pdbx_description
1 polymer ?
#
loop_
_entity_poly.entity_id
_entity_poly.type
_entity_poly.pdbx_seq_one_letter_code
_entity_poly.pdbx_strand_id
1 'polypeptide(L)'
;MHKKLEKQYRDRAVELGNSGDPAALPELAELTQIPVANVRRLAASAIGKLAGLADAKNAVAALQPLLQDTYSQVRQYAAKALSSYGTVAKSALSDLRDMAINPVEKEYN
;
A
#
# COMPACT_ATOMS: atom_id res chain seq x y z
N MET A 1 17.92 2.92 -18.65
CA MET A 1 17.58 1.53 -18.27
C MET A 1 16.50 1.42 -17.17
N HIS A 2 16.26 2.43 -16.34
CA HIS A 2 15.33 2.33 -15.19
C HIS A 2 13.81 2.26 -15.52
N LYS A 3 13.33 3.00 -16.54
CA LYS A 3 11.88 3.08 -16.85
C LYS A 3 11.21 1.74 -17.20
N LYS A 4 11.95 0.78 -17.78
CA LYS A 4 11.41 -0.53 -18.16
C LYS A 4 11.14 -1.39 -16.93
N LEU A 5 12.07 -1.39 -15.97
CA LEU A 5 11.95 -2.16 -14.74
C LEU A 5 10.86 -1.57 -13.83
N GLU A 6 10.79 -0.24 -13.71
CA GLU A 6 9.68 0.44 -13.03
C GLU A 6 8.33 0.07 -13.63
N LYS A 7 8.22 0.08 -14.96
CA LYS A 7 7.00 -0.34 -15.66
C LYS A 7 6.63 -1.77 -15.30
N GLN A 8 7.60 -2.70 -15.32
CA GLN A 8 7.37 -4.10 -14.96
C GLN A 8 6.82 -4.24 -13.54
N TYR A 9 7.39 -3.54 -12.55
CA TYR A 9 6.90 -3.60 -11.17
C TYR A 9 5.49 -3.02 -11.01
N ARG A 10 5.18 -1.94 -11.72
CA ARG A 10 3.82 -1.38 -11.71
C ARG A 10 2.82 -2.35 -12.31
N ASP A 11 3.14 -2.91 -13.48
CA ASP A 11 2.26 -3.83 -14.19
C ASP A 11 2.05 -5.10 -13.35
N ARG A 12 3.10 -5.58 -12.67
CA ARG A 12 3.03 -6.71 -11.74
C ARG A 12 2.13 -6.43 -10.53
N ALA A 13 2.26 -5.26 -9.89
CA ALA A 13 1.39 -4.89 -8.77
C ALA A 13 -0.10 -4.88 -9.18
N VAL A 14 -0.40 -4.40 -10.39
CA VAL A 14 -1.77 -4.37 -10.93
C VAL A 14 -2.28 -5.78 -11.22
N GLU A 15 -1.47 -6.61 -11.87
CA GLU A 15 -1.78 -8.01 -12.16
C GLU A 15 -2.13 -8.79 -10.89
N LEU A 16 -1.25 -8.74 -9.89
CA LEU A 16 -1.42 -9.41 -8.60
C LEU A 16 -2.70 -8.94 -7.91
N GLY A 17 -2.95 -7.62 -7.86
CA GLY A 17 -4.17 -7.09 -7.25
C GLY A 17 -5.46 -7.43 -8.00
N ASN A 18 -5.40 -7.64 -9.32
CA ASN A 18 -6.55 -8.04 -10.13
C ASN A 18 -6.80 -9.55 -10.12
N SER A 19 -5.77 -10.35 -9.80
CA SER A 19 -5.93 -11.81 -9.68
C SER A 19 -6.91 -12.20 -8.58
N GLY A 20 -7.01 -11.38 -7.52
CA GLY A 20 -7.79 -11.72 -6.32
C GLY A 20 -7.22 -12.91 -5.54
N ASP A 21 -6.02 -13.38 -5.89
CA ASP A 21 -5.39 -14.52 -5.23
C ASP A 21 -4.73 -14.06 -3.92
N PRO A 22 -5.14 -14.58 -2.75
CA PRO A 22 -4.49 -14.26 -1.49
C PRO A 22 -3.01 -14.67 -1.44
N ALA A 23 -2.57 -15.63 -2.26
CA ALA A 23 -1.16 -16.02 -2.37
C ALA A 23 -0.28 -14.90 -2.95
N ALA A 24 -0.87 -13.85 -3.55
CA ALA A 24 -0.15 -12.68 -4.03
C ALA A 24 0.36 -11.75 -2.90
N LEU A 25 -0.13 -11.92 -1.67
CA LEU A 25 0.16 -11.00 -0.57
C LEU A 25 1.67 -10.84 -0.26
N PRO A 26 2.50 -11.90 -0.19
CA PRO A 26 3.93 -11.75 0.08
C PRO A 26 4.65 -10.93 -1.00
N GLU A 27 4.37 -11.20 -2.27
CA GLU A 27 4.98 -10.46 -3.38
C GLU A 27 4.52 -8.99 -3.40
N LEU A 28 3.23 -8.73 -3.13
CA LEU A 28 2.74 -7.38 -2.96
C LEU A 28 3.40 -6.64 -1.80
N ALA A 29 3.71 -7.33 -0.69
CA ALA A 29 4.44 -6.76 0.43
C ALA A 29 5.90 -6.41 0.09
N GLU A 30 6.56 -7.17 -0.79
CA GLU A 30 7.87 -6.77 -1.32
C GLU A 30 7.77 -5.52 -2.19
N LEU A 31 6.71 -5.41 -3.00
CA LEU A 31 6.47 -4.25 -3.86
C LEU A 31 6.20 -2.96 -3.07
N THR A 32 5.75 -3.04 -1.81
CA THR A 32 5.64 -1.85 -0.94
C THR A 32 6.99 -1.27 -0.53
N GLN A 33 8.10 -2.00 -0.72
CA GLN A 33 9.45 -1.56 -0.35
C GLN A 33 10.25 -1.01 -1.54
N ILE A 34 9.75 -1.15 -2.76
CA ILE A 34 10.43 -0.66 -3.97
C ILE A 34 10.59 0.87 -3.91
N PRO A 35 11.77 1.44 -4.22
CA PRO A 35 12.05 2.87 -4.13
C PRO A 35 11.40 3.69 -5.27
N VAL A 36 10.19 3.31 -5.69
CA VAL A 36 9.41 3.95 -6.75
C VAL A 36 8.00 4.20 -6.20
N ALA A 37 7.65 5.46 -5.98
CA ALA A 37 6.39 5.86 -5.33
C ALA A 37 5.16 5.25 -6.01
N ASN A 38 5.15 5.22 -7.35
CA ASN A 38 4.05 4.63 -8.12
C ASN A 38 3.90 3.12 -7.90
N VAL A 39 4.99 2.39 -7.68
CA VAL A 39 4.94 0.94 -7.37
C VAL A 39 4.36 0.74 -5.97
N ARG A 40 4.85 1.48 -4.96
CA ARG A 40 4.34 1.38 -3.59
C ARG A 40 2.86 1.73 -3.49
N ARG A 41 2.42 2.78 -4.20
CA ARG A 41 1.00 3.17 -4.30
C ARG A 41 0.14 2.05 -4.89
N LEU A 42 0.60 1.43 -5.99
CA LEU A 42 -0.12 0.33 -6.64
C LEU A 42 -0.14 -0.92 -5.76
N ALA A 43 0.97 -1.24 -5.10
CA ALA A 43 1.05 -2.33 -4.14
C ALA A 43 0.07 -2.13 -2.97
N ALA A 44 0.03 -0.94 -2.36
CA ALA A 44 -0.95 -0.62 -1.34
C ALA A 44 -2.39 -0.79 -1.83
N SER A 45 -2.70 -0.29 -3.04
CA SER A 45 -4.01 -0.47 -3.66
C SER A 45 -4.36 -1.94 -3.87
N ALA A 46 -3.40 -2.75 -4.31
CA ALA A 46 -3.59 -4.16 -4.59
C ALA A 46 -3.80 -4.97 -3.30
N ILE A 47 -3.02 -4.71 -2.25
CA ILE A 47 -3.21 -5.31 -0.93
C ILE A 47 -4.62 -4.99 -0.43
N GLY A 48 -5.08 -3.74 -0.53
CA GLY A 48 -6.45 -3.38 -0.16
C GLY A 48 -7.55 -4.15 -0.88
N LYS A 49 -7.33 -4.57 -2.15
CA LYS A 49 -8.28 -5.42 -2.90
C LYS A 49 -8.34 -6.86 -2.37
N LEU A 50 -7.29 -7.32 -1.68
CA LEU A 50 -7.25 -8.65 -1.07
C LEU A 50 -7.86 -8.69 0.34
N ALA A 51 -8.45 -7.58 0.80
CA ALA A 51 -9.16 -7.55 2.07
C ALA A 51 -10.30 -8.59 2.08
N GLY A 52 -10.37 -9.38 3.15
CA GLY A 52 -11.31 -10.50 3.28
C GLY A 52 -10.89 -11.79 2.54
N LEU A 53 -9.84 -11.75 1.73
CA LEU A 53 -9.30 -12.92 1.02
C LEU A 53 -7.96 -13.38 1.63
N ALA A 54 -7.06 -12.43 1.89
CA ALA A 54 -5.71 -12.70 2.37
C ALA A 54 -5.56 -12.51 3.89
N ASP A 55 -4.41 -12.94 4.43
CA ASP A 55 -4.10 -12.75 5.85
C ASP A 55 -4.07 -11.27 6.23
N ALA A 56 -5.03 -10.87 7.05
CA ALA A 56 -5.24 -9.48 7.41
C ALA A 56 -4.09 -8.89 8.25
N LYS A 57 -3.42 -9.70 9.07
CA LYS A 57 -2.34 -9.22 9.94
C LYS A 57 -1.11 -8.85 9.11
N ASN A 58 -0.71 -9.73 8.21
CA ASN A 58 0.41 -9.51 7.30
C ASN A 58 0.12 -8.35 6.33
N ALA A 59 -1.11 -8.24 5.84
CA ALA A 59 -1.51 -7.11 5.01
C ALA A 59 -1.42 -5.77 5.76
N VAL A 60 -1.95 -5.70 6.99
CA VAL A 60 -1.84 -4.50 7.83
C VAL A 60 -0.37 -4.16 8.12
N ALA A 61 0.46 -5.16 8.44
CA ALA A 61 1.89 -4.96 8.69
C ALA A 61 2.64 -4.42 7.46
N ALA A 62 2.29 -4.86 6.25
CA ALA A 62 2.87 -4.37 5.00
C ALA A 62 2.41 -2.93 4.65
N LEU A 63 1.19 -2.55 5.04
CA LEU A 63 0.60 -1.25 4.75
C LEU A 63 0.97 -0.16 5.76
N GLN A 64 1.13 -0.51 7.04
CA GLN A 64 1.33 0.46 8.12
C GLN A 64 2.55 1.39 7.89
N PRO A 65 3.73 0.91 7.45
CA PRO A 65 4.88 1.78 7.16
C PRO A 65 4.60 2.82 6.06
N LEU A 66 3.71 2.53 5.13
CA LEU A 66 3.37 3.44 4.03
C LEU A 66 2.57 4.67 4.46
N LEU A 67 2.05 4.69 5.69
CA LEU A 67 1.44 5.90 6.27
C LEU A 67 2.46 7.01 6.54
N GLN A 68 3.74 6.65 6.65
CA GLN A 68 4.85 7.59 6.82
C GLN A 68 5.62 7.83 5.51
N ASP A 69 5.07 7.38 4.38
CA ASP A 69 5.72 7.55 3.07
C ASP A 69 5.87 9.04 2.72
N THR A 70 6.98 9.40 2.06
CA THR A 70 7.23 10.78 1.64
C THR A 70 6.18 11.27 0.64
N TYR A 71 5.63 10.38 -0.19
CA TYR A 71 4.66 10.72 -1.22
C TYR A 71 3.22 10.62 -0.71
N SER A 72 2.47 11.73 -0.82
CA SER A 72 1.10 11.85 -0.33
C SER A 72 0.13 10.80 -0.91
N GLN A 73 0.26 10.48 -2.19
CA GLN A 73 -0.57 9.46 -2.84
C GLN A 73 -0.33 8.06 -2.25
N VAL A 74 0.91 7.73 -1.85
CA VAL A 74 1.20 6.45 -1.22
C VAL A 74 0.50 6.37 0.14
N ARG A 75 0.62 7.42 0.96
CA ARG A 75 -0.06 7.53 2.26
C ARG A 75 -1.58 7.38 2.14
N GLN A 76 -2.19 8.10 1.19
CA GLN A 76 -3.64 8.04 0.94
C GLN A 76 -4.12 6.64 0.57
N TYR A 77 -3.40 5.95 -0.32
CA TYR A 77 -3.77 4.59 -0.72
C TYR A 77 -3.52 3.57 0.40
N ALA A 78 -2.48 3.75 1.21
CA ALA A 78 -2.24 2.92 2.39
C ALA A 78 -3.37 3.08 3.42
N ALA A 79 -3.75 4.32 3.74
CA ALA A 79 -4.87 4.59 4.64
C ALA A 79 -6.20 4.00 4.12
N LYS A 80 -6.47 4.17 2.81
CA LYS A 80 -7.64 3.55 2.16
C LYS A 80 -7.60 2.03 2.27
N ALA A 81 -6.47 1.39 1.97
CA ALA A 81 -6.32 -0.05 2.04
C ALA A 81 -6.50 -0.57 3.48
N LEU A 82 -5.91 0.10 4.47
CA LEU A 82 -6.08 -0.24 5.88
C LEU A 82 -7.55 -0.19 6.32
N SER A 83 -8.34 0.75 5.79
CA SER A 83 -9.78 0.82 6.09
C SER A 83 -10.54 -0.44 5.66
N SER A 84 -10.11 -1.11 4.57
CA SER A 84 -10.69 -2.37 4.11
C SER A 84 -10.43 -3.55 5.06
N TYR A 85 -9.42 -3.48 5.92
CA TYR A 85 -9.10 -4.51 6.92
C TYR A 85 -9.78 -4.27 8.29
N GLY A 86 -10.56 -3.20 8.43
CA GLY A 86 -11.42 -2.96 9.58
C GLY A 86 -10.68 -2.97 10.92
N THR A 87 -11.17 -3.76 11.88
CA THR A 87 -10.64 -3.78 13.25
C THR A 87 -9.24 -4.38 13.36
N VAL A 88 -8.76 -5.12 12.37
CA VAL A 88 -7.39 -5.63 12.35
C VAL A 88 -6.38 -4.49 12.20
N ALA A 89 -6.77 -3.42 11.49
CA ALA A 89 -5.96 -2.21 11.31
C ALA A 89 -5.92 -1.29 12.55
N LYS A 90 -6.44 -1.73 13.70
CA LYS A 90 -6.40 -0.94 14.95
C LYS A 90 -4.98 -0.53 15.37
N SER A 91 -3.98 -1.34 15.05
CA SER A 91 -2.56 -1.02 15.34
C SER A 91 -2.08 0.24 14.61
N ALA A 92 -2.67 0.57 13.46
CA ALA A 92 -2.32 1.72 12.65
C ALA A 92 -3.08 3.00 13.04
N LEU A 93 -3.93 2.98 14.08
CA LEU A 93 -4.74 4.14 14.45
C LEU A 93 -3.91 5.34 14.91
N SER A 94 -2.78 5.11 15.59
CA SER A 94 -1.87 6.20 15.96
C SER A 94 -1.29 6.84 14.70
N ASP A 95 -0.72 6.02 13.81
CA ASP A 95 -0.12 6.48 12.56
C ASP A 95 -1.14 7.22 11.66
N LEU A 96 -2.39 6.76 11.61
CA LEU A 96 -3.46 7.42 10.86
C LEU A 96 -3.83 8.78 11.46
N ARG A 97 -3.83 8.92 12.78
CA ARG A 97 -4.04 10.21 13.46
C ARG A 97 -2.88 11.14 13.19
N ASP A 98 -1.65 10.64 13.30
CA ASP A 98 -0.43 11.42 13.05
C ASP A 98 -0.41 11.92 11.60
N MET A 99 -0.76 11.06 10.62
CA MET A 99 -0.91 11.43 9.22
C MET A 99 -2.00 12.49 8.99
N ALA A 100 -3.09 12.45 9.76
CA ALA A 100 -4.19 13.41 9.63
C ALA A 100 -3.86 14.78 10.27
N ILE A 101 -3.11 14.79 11.36
CA ILE A 101 -2.70 15.99 12.10
C ILE A 101 -1.51 16.67 11.44
N ASN A 102 -0.55 15.87 10.96
CA ASN A 102 0.63 16.32 10.24
C ASN A 102 0.58 15.80 8.79
N PRO A 103 -0.28 16.36 7.92
CA PRO A 103 -0.08 16.15 6.50
C PRO A 103 1.32 16.70 6.20
N VAL A 104 2.25 15.87 5.74
CA VAL A 104 3.60 16.28 5.26
C VAL A 104 3.51 17.17 3.99
N GLU A 105 2.41 17.92 3.87
CA GLU A 105 1.97 18.82 2.83
C GLU A 105 2.00 18.32 1.39
N LYS A 106 1.34 19.15 0.58
CA LYS A 106 0.73 18.88 -0.72
C LYS A 106 1.76 19.01 -1.83
N GLU A 107 1.89 17.96 -2.62
CA GLU A 107 2.07 18.12 -4.06
C GLU A 107 0.88 17.44 -4.75
N TYR A 108 -0.25 18.16 -4.76
CA TYR A 108 -1.14 18.09 -5.91
C TYR A 108 -0.58 19.10 -6.91
N ASN A 109 0.33 18.65 -7.77
CA ASN A 109 0.61 19.17 -9.11
C ASN A 109 1.63 18.25 -9.80
#